data_AF-A0A0M4GCV6-F1
#
_entry.id   AF-A0A0M4GCV6-F1
#
_cell.length_a   1.000
_cell.length_b   1.000
_cell.length_c   1.000
_cell.angle_alpha   90.00
_cell.angle_beta   90.00
_cell.angle_gamma   90.00
#
_symmetry.space_group_name_H-M   'P 1'
#
loop_
_entity.id
_entity.type
_entity.pdbx_description
1 polymer ?
#
loop_
_entity_poly.entity_id
_entity_poly.type
_entity_poly.pdbx_seq_one_letter_code
_entity_poly.pdbx_strand_id
1 'polypeptide(L)'
;MTRSAHRRSRPLAGLGRMTVLGLRTSWRGPALVAVICIALVVAIAVGVEGLYPTWAQRVEYAATAGVSGISTAFNGRGYALDTLGGITGVEVGFMGQLLFPILGVVTAIGLTRRQEEAGRTELLTASRVGRLAPLAAAALLLVLTCAVTTAGLTVSMAATGLPVIGSAWYAAGVGACVLFFAAVGLLLGELCQQARTAQQLGLGAISVAYLTRFVIDAMGWDAVWVSPLGWLPEVRAFDSPRAWPLVAYCLASVALLAVAAAVAVRRDAGAGVIAPRPGPARGSARAAASWVLALRLERTVTGTCLTLVCLWALLIGLFSQEMTEVIAANPSMLAGMGLEHASDLVVQLAAIIMIVGSTSAAVQGAAHLAAEESSGRLGLTLSTRLGRSRFWLGWWAATLLSAACVLGLSASVLGVSIWGVADRSVPVASVLEVGWAYLPPVVLIGALQALLASLGPRWCALGWVPVAWTAIVGFLAEALRLPEWARDLSPAHMVGKLPVDDPDPQVVAGQCAAAVVLLALSFLVFSRRSLRAG
;
A
#
# COMPACT_ATOMS: atom_id res chain seq x y z
N MET A 1 29.01 -53.46 -13.07
CA MET A 1 27.98 -52.87 -13.95
C MET A 1 26.60 -53.09 -13.33
N THR A 2 26.15 -52.15 -12.49
CA THR A 2 24.75 -52.12 -12.03
C THR A 2 24.18 -50.80 -12.49
N ARG A 3 23.34 -50.86 -13.55
CA ARG A 3 22.55 -49.73 -14.04
C ARG A 3 21.63 -49.29 -12.90
N SER A 4 22.05 -48.26 -12.17
CA SER A 4 21.17 -47.52 -11.27
C SER A 4 20.06 -46.95 -12.13
N ALA A 5 18.86 -47.54 -11.98
CA ALA A 5 17.66 -46.99 -12.55
C ALA A 5 17.51 -45.56 -12.01
N HIS A 6 17.86 -44.57 -12.83
CA HIS A 6 17.32 -43.22 -12.71
C HIS A 6 15.80 -43.35 -12.75
N ARG A 7 15.17 -43.54 -11.58
CA ARG A 7 13.78 -43.19 -11.38
C ARG A 7 13.71 -41.72 -11.77
N ARG A 8 13.23 -41.43 -12.97
CA ARG A 8 12.88 -40.07 -13.40
C ARG A 8 11.96 -39.52 -12.32
N SER A 9 12.50 -38.73 -11.40
CA SER A 9 11.74 -38.01 -10.41
C SER A 9 10.82 -37.10 -11.21
N ARG A 10 9.52 -37.41 -11.22
CA ARG A 10 8.54 -36.57 -11.93
C ARG A 10 8.55 -35.21 -11.21
N PRO A 11 8.97 -34.11 -11.86
CA PRO A 11 9.19 -32.84 -11.17
C PRO A 11 7.91 -32.26 -10.56
N LEU A 12 6.74 -32.69 -11.05
CA LEU A 12 5.41 -32.31 -10.61
C LEU A 12 4.69 -33.40 -9.79
N ALA A 13 5.40 -34.42 -9.31
CA ALA A 13 4.79 -35.46 -8.47
C ALA A 13 4.12 -34.82 -7.23
N GLY A 14 2.87 -35.19 -6.96
CA GLY A 14 2.12 -34.68 -5.79
C GLY A 14 1.41 -33.34 -5.99
N LEU A 15 1.44 -32.74 -7.18
CA LEU A 15 0.80 -31.44 -7.48
C LEU A 15 -0.65 -31.36 -6.97
N GLY A 16 -1.52 -32.30 -7.34
CA GLY A 16 -2.92 -32.25 -6.92
C GLY A 16 -3.12 -32.28 -5.40
N ARG A 17 -2.31 -33.06 -4.67
CA ARG A 17 -2.36 -33.09 -3.20
C ARG A 17 -1.86 -31.78 -2.60
N MET A 18 -0.83 -31.16 -3.19
CA MET A 18 -0.34 -29.86 -2.77
C MET A 18 -1.36 -28.75 -3.02
N THR A 19 -2.04 -28.75 -4.16
CA THR A 19 -3.11 -27.78 -4.46
C THR A 19 -4.25 -27.92 -3.46
N VAL A 20 -4.71 -29.15 -3.17
CA VAL A 20 -5.76 -29.39 -2.16
C VAL A 20 -5.32 -28.95 -0.77
N LEU A 21 -4.06 -29.22 -0.39
CA LEU A 21 -3.50 -28.77 0.87
C LEU A 21 -3.51 -27.23 0.95
N GLY A 22 -3.01 -26.56 -0.08
CA GLY A 22 -3.01 -25.09 -0.16
C GLY A 22 -4.41 -24.48 -0.12
N LEU A 23 -5.40 -25.09 -0.78
CA LEU A 23 -6.81 -24.70 -0.67
C LEU A 23 -7.33 -24.84 0.76
N ARG A 24 -6.86 -25.79 1.56
CA ARG A 24 -7.33 -25.98 2.94
C ARG A 24 -6.62 -25.06 3.93
N THR A 25 -5.32 -24.85 3.77
CA THR A 25 -4.50 -24.14 4.76
C THR A 25 -4.33 -22.66 4.45
N SER A 26 -4.37 -22.29 3.16
CA SER A 26 -3.96 -20.97 2.69
C SER A 26 -5.08 -20.22 1.96
N TRP A 27 -6.35 -20.67 2.04
CA TRP A 27 -7.48 -20.04 1.35
C TRP A 27 -7.72 -18.58 1.70
N ARG A 28 -7.37 -18.16 2.93
CA ARG A 28 -7.65 -16.82 3.44
C ARG A 28 -7.02 -15.72 2.58
N GLY A 29 -5.78 -15.93 2.10
CA GLY A 29 -5.08 -14.97 1.24
C GLY A 29 -5.80 -14.77 -0.11
N PRO A 30 -5.94 -15.83 -0.93
CA PRO A 30 -6.76 -15.85 -2.14
C PRO A 30 -8.17 -15.28 -1.98
N ALA A 31 -8.89 -15.68 -0.94
CA ALA A 31 -10.24 -15.19 -0.68
C ALA A 31 -10.25 -13.68 -0.39
N LEU A 32 -9.27 -13.19 0.38
CA LEU A 32 -9.11 -11.77 0.66
C LEU A 32 -8.82 -10.98 -0.63
N VAL A 33 -8.03 -11.51 -1.56
CA VAL A 33 -7.81 -10.88 -2.87
C VAL A 33 -9.12 -10.71 -3.61
N ALA A 34 -9.92 -11.77 -3.73
CA ALA A 34 -11.21 -11.71 -4.42
C ALA A 34 -12.14 -10.69 -3.76
N VAL A 35 -12.28 -10.73 -2.42
CA VAL A 35 -13.13 -9.82 -1.66
C VAL A 35 -12.67 -8.36 -1.81
N ILE A 36 -11.38 -8.07 -1.69
CA ILE A 36 -10.86 -6.70 -1.79
C ILE A 36 -11.06 -6.15 -3.20
N CYS A 37 -10.75 -6.93 -4.24
CA CYS A 37 -10.95 -6.50 -5.63
C CYS A 37 -12.43 -6.21 -5.91
N ILE A 38 -13.32 -7.11 -5.50
CA ILE A 38 -14.78 -6.95 -5.69
C ILE A 38 -15.29 -5.74 -4.92
N ALA A 39 -14.93 -5.62 -3.64
CA ALA A 39 -15.37 -4.52 -2.80
C ALA A 39 -14.93 -3.15 -3.34
N LEU A 40 -13.67 -3.03 -3.80
CA LEU A 40 -13.18 -1.79 -4.38
C LEU A 40 -13.97 -1.40 -5.64
N VAL A 41 -14.11 -2.32 -6.59
CA VAL A 41 -14.78 -2.02 -7.87
C VAL A 41 -16.26 -1.72 -7.67
N VAL A 42 -16.94 -2.47 -6.79
CA VAL A 42 -18.35 -2.22 -6.47
C VAL A 42 -18.53 -0.89 -5.75
N ALA A 43 -17.69 -0.57 -4.77
CA ALA A 43 -17.77 0.71 -4.05
C ALA A 43 -17.63 1.90 -5.02
N ILE A 44 -16.71 1.80 -5.97
CA ILE A 44 -16.51 2.84 -6.99
C ILE A 44 -17.68 2.87 -7.98
N ALA A 45 -18.17 1.72 -8.45
CA ALA A 45 -19.32 1.66 -9.36
C ALA A 45 -20.57 2.32 -8.75
N VAL A 46 -20.86 2.01 -7.48
CA VAL A 46 -21.99 2.63 -6.74
C VAL A 46 -21.75 4.12 -6.52
N GLY A 47 -20.52 4.53 -6.20
CA GLY A 47 -20.16 5.94 -6.05
C GLY A 47 -20.34 6.73 -7.35
N VAL A 48 -19.89 6.17 -8.48
CA VAL A 48 -20.03 6.77 -9.82
C VAL A 48 -21.50 6.88 -10.22
N GLU A 49 -22.33 5.87 -9.95
CA GLU A 49 -23.78 5.93 -10.19
C GLU A 49 -24.47 7.01 -9.35
N GLY A 50 -24.08 7.16 -8.09
CA GLY A 50 -24.59 8.20 -7.21
C GLY A 50 -24.19 9.61 -7.64
N LEU A 51 -22.98 9.79 -8.19
CA LEU A 51 -22.46 11.09 -8.63
C LEU A 51 -22.91 11.48 -10.04
N TYR A 52 -22.99 10.52 -10.96
CA TYR A 52 -23.29 10.74 -12.38
C TYR A 52 -24.48 9.89 -12.88
N PRO A 53 -25.68 10.02 -12.28
CA PRO A 53 -26.85 9.22 -12.66
C PRO A 53 -27.34 9.54 -14.08
N THR A 54 -27.25 10.79 -14.53
CA THR A 54 -27.82 11.22 -15.83
C THR A 54 -26.77 11.25 -16.95
N TRP A 55 -27.21 11.07 -18.20
CA TRP A 55 -26.34 11.17 -19.37
C TRP A 55 -25.66 12.54 -19.49
N ALA A 56 -26.38 13.63 -19.22
CA ALA A 56 -25.84 14.99 -19.27
C ALA A 56 -24.63 15.17 -18.34
N GLN A 57 -24.72 14.68 -17.10
CA GLN A 57 -23.61 14.73 -16.12
C GLN A 57 -22.39 13.89 -16.56
N ARG A 58 -22.61 12.79 -17.30
CA ARG A 58 -21.52 11.96 -17.83
C ARG A 58 -20.83 12.62 -19.02
N VAL A 59 -21.58 13.32 -19.87
CA VAL A 59 -21.01 14.15 -20.93
C VAL A 59 -20.20 15.30 -20.35
N GLU A 60 -20.68 15.93 -19.27
CA GLU A 60 -19.93 16.96 -18.55
C GLU A 60 -18.66 16.39 -17.91
N TYR A 61 -18.72 15.20 -17.30
CA TYR A 61 -17.54 14.49 -16.82
C TYR A 61 -16.53 14.24 -17.94
N ALA A 62 -16.99 13.74 -19.10
CA ALA A 62 -16.13 13.49 -20.25
C ALA A 62 -15.47 14.77 -20.78
N ALA A 63 -16.18 15.90 -20.74
CA ALA A 63 -15.69 17.22 -21.17
C ALA A 63 -14.78 17.91 -20.15
N THR A 64 -14.72 17.42 -18.90
CA THR A 64 -13.92 17.99 -17.81
C THR A 64 -12.84 17.01 -17.35
N ALA A 65 -13.20 16.07 -16.48
CA ALA A 65 -12.30 15.04 -15.96
C ALA A 65 -11.75 14.12 -17.06
N GLY A 66 -12.50 13.90 -18.14
CA GLY A 66 -12.09 13.04 -19.25
C GLY A 66 -11.00 13.62 -20.16
N VAL A 67 -10.90 14.95 -20.23
CA VAL A 67 -9.86 15.66 -21.00
C VAL A 67 -8.71 16.16 -20.13
N SER A 68 -8.85 16.05 -18.81
CA SER A 68 -7.80 16.44 -17.87
C SER A 68 -6.58 15.52 -17.98
N GLY A 69 -5.40 16.13 -18.19
CA GLY A 69 -4.11 15.44 -18.18
C GLY A 69 -3.84 14.76 -16.84
N ILE A 70 -4.27 15.36 -15.73
CA ILE A 70 -4.16 14.79 -14.37
C ILE A 70 -4.95 13.52 -14.23
N SER A 71 -6.25 13.59 -14.54
CA SER A 71 -7.14 12.45 -14.45
C SER A 71 -6.58 11.31 -15.30
N THR A 72 -6.14 11.63 -16.52
CA THR A 72 -5.50 10.67 -17.41
C THR A 72 -4.24 10.07 -16.79
N ALA A 73 -3.34 10.87 -16.24
CA ALA A 73 -2.07 10.41 -15.65
C ALA A 73 -2.29 9.51 -14.41
N PHE A 74 -3.22 9.87 -13.52
CA PHE A 74 -3.52 9.09 -12.32
C PHE A 74 -4.33 7.83 -12.60
N ASN A 75 -5.44 7.97 -13.33
CA ASN A 75 -6.44 6.93 -13.43
C ASN A 75 -6.22 6.01 -14.63
N GLY A 76 -5.81 6.54 -15.76
CA GLY A 76 -5.84 5.78 -17.00
C GLY A 76 -6.25 6.67 -18.14
N ARG A 77 -5.87 6.28 -19.36
CA ARG A 77 -6.61 6.71 -20.54
C ARG A 77 -8.06 6.28 -20.40
N GLY A 78 -8.98 7.25 -20.48
CA GLY A 78 -10.42 6.98 -20.42
C GLY A 78 -11.01 6.62 -21.78
N TYR A 79 -11.92 5.65 -21.77
CA TYR A 79 -12.68 5.21 -22.94
C TYR A 79 -14.16 5.12 -22.59
N ALA A 80 -15.04 5.52 -23.52
CA ALA A 80 -16.50 5.58 -23.33
C ALA A 80 -16.91 6.33 -22.05
N LEU A 81 -16.32 7.51 -21.82
CA LEU A 81 -16.54 8.33 -20.61
C LEU A 81 -17.94 8.95 -20.52
N ASP A 82 -18.74 8.83 -21.58
CA ASP A 82 -20.18 9.14 -21.61
C ASP A 82 -21.04 8.01 -21.02
N THR A 83 -20.43 6.85 -20.72
CA THR A 83 -21.10 5.68 -20.14
C THR A 83 -20.72 5.47 -18.67
N LEU A 84 -21.65 4.91 -17.88
CA LEU A 84 -21.38 4.58 -16.46
C LEU A 84 -20.18 3.64 -16.31
N GLY A 85 -20.05 2.67 -17.22
CA GLY A 85 -18.97 1.69 -17.18
C GLY A 85 -17.61 2.27 -17.53
N GLY A 86 -17.54 3.15 -18.54
CA GLY A 86 -16.29 3.85 -18.87
C GLY A 86 -15.78 4.70 -17.72
N ILE A 87 -16.65 5.50 -17.10
CA ILE A 87 -16.31 6.30 -15.91
C ILE A 87 -15.87 5.40 -14.77
N THR A 88 -16.63 4.34 -14.46
CA THR A 88 -16.27 3.38 -13.41
C THR A 88 -14.88 2.76 -13.64
N GLY A 89 -14.58 2.35 -14.88
CA GLY A 89 -13.30 1.74 -15.24
C GLY A 89 -12.12 2.69 -15.03
N VAL A 90 -12.31 3.98 -15.32
CA VAL A 90 -11.32 5.05 -15.11
C VAL A 90 -11.20 5.39 -13.63
N GLU A 91 -12.28 5.59 -12.90
CA GLU A 91 -12.23 5.97 -11.48
C GLU A 91 -11.67 4.86 -10.57
N VAL A 92 -11.80 3.59 -10.98
CA VAL A 92 -11.05 2.49 -10.35
C VAL A 92 -9.54 2.64 -10.60
N GLY A 93 -9.15 3.29 -11.69
CA GLY A 93 -7.81 3.49 -12.20
C GLY A 93 -6.69 3.57 -11.16
N PHE A 94 -6.57 4.70 -10.45
CA PHE A 94 -5.47 4.90 -9.50
C PHE A 94 -5.42 3.82 -8.41
N MET A 95 -6.56 3.60 -7.73
CA MET A 95 -6.65 2.67 -6.60
C MET A 95 -6.45 1.22 -7.05
N GLY A 96 -7.06 0.83 -8.15
CA GLY A 96 -6.99 -0.51 -8.74
C GLY A 96 -5.62 -0.82 -9.33
N GLN A 97 -5.01 0.10 -10.08
CA GLN A 97 -3.71 -0.10 -10.70
C GLN A 97 -2.56 -0.21 -9.68
N LEU A 98 -2.73 0.30 -8.46
CA LEU A 98 -1.81 0.02 -7.36
C LEU A 98 -2.21 -1.23 -6.57
N LEU A 99 -3.50 -1.39 -6.24
CA LEU A 99 -3.96 -2.46 -5.36
C LEU A 99 -3.90 -3.85 -6.01
N PHE A 100 -4.34 -3.99 -7.26
CA PHE A 100 -4.39 -5.29 -7.95
C PHE A 100 -2.99 -5.93 -8.06
N PRO A 101 -1.94 -5.20 -8.49
CA PRO A 101 -0.57 -5.72 -8.49
C PRO A 101 -0.06 -6.12 -7.10
N ILE A 102 -0.32 -5.29 -6.08
CA ILE A 102 0.11 -5.55 -4.70
C ILE A 102 -0.49 -6.86 -4.20
N LEU A 103 -1.80 -7.05 -4.42
CA LEU A 103 -2.51 -8.28 -4.05
C LEU A 103 -1.91 -9.51 -4.75
N GLY A 104 -1.60 -9.39 -6.04
CA GLY A 104 -0.93 -10.45 -6.80
C GLY A 104 0.42 -10.85 -6.21
N VAL A 105 1.33 -9.88 -6.06
CA VAL A 105 2.69 -10.09 -5.53
C VAL A 105 2.66 -10.66 -4.11
N VAL A 106 1.90 -10.06 -3.21
CA VAL A 106 1.87 -10.45 -1.79
C VAL A 106 1.31 -11.85 -1.63
N THR A 107 0.25 -12.18 -2.36
CA THR A 107 -0.38 -13.51 -2.30
C THR A 107 0.56 -14.57 -2.86
N ALA A 108 1.22 -14.32 -3.99
CA ALA A 108 2.19 -15.23 -4.57
C ALA A 108 3.34 -15.55 -3.60
N ILE A 109 3.97 -14.53 -3.00
CA ILE A 109 5.06 -14.69 -2.04
C ILE A 109 4.58 -15.41 -0.77
N GLY A 110 3.34 -15.15 -0.34
CA GLY A 110 2.71 -15.83 0.78
C GLY A 110 2.48 -17.33 0.54
N LEU A 111 2.20 -17.72 -0.70
CA LEU A 111 1.99 -19.11 -1.11
C LEU A 111 3.30 -19.88 -1.34
N THR A 112 4.39 -19.20 -1.67
CA THR A 112 5.71 -19.82 -1.92
C THR A 112 6.73 -19.49 -0.83
N ARG A 113 7.47 -18.39 -0.99
CA ARG A 113 8.66 -18.03 -0.20
C ARG A 113 8.40 -17.99 1.31
N ARG A 114 7.22 -17.53 1.73
CA ARG A 114 6.84 -17.51 3.15
C ARG A 114 6.62 -18.92 3.73
N GLN A 115 6.13 -19.86 2.93
CA GLN A 115 6.01 -21.27 3.34
C GLN A 115 7.38 -21.94 3.43
N GLU A 116 8.28 -21.56 2.53
CA GLU A 116 9.66 -22.06 2.53
C GLU A 116 10.48 -21.51 3.71
N GLU A 117 10.40 -20.20 4.00
CA GLU A 117 11.00 -19.62 5.22
C GLU A 117 10.48 -20.26 6.52
N ALA A 118 9.22 -20.70 6.53
CA ALA A 118 8.63 -21.39 7.67
C ALA A 118 9.08 -22.88 7.77
N GLY A 119 9.96 -23.36 6.89
CA GLY A 119 10.44 -24.74 6.83
C GLY A 119 9.40 -25.77 6.35
N ARG A 120 8.18 -25.33 6.01
CA ARG A 120 7.08 -26.23 5.62
C ARG A 120 7.33 -26.88 4.27
N THR A 121 7.85 -26.09 3.32
CA THR A 121 8.16 -26.59 1.98
C THR A 121 9.19 -27.70 2.03
N GLU A 122 10.22 -27.58 2.87
CA GLU A 122 11.28 -28.58 3.04
C GLU A 122 10.73 -29.92 3.55
N LEU A 123 9.87 -29.88 4.58
CA LEU A 123 9.18 -31.07 5.12
C LEU A 123 8.34 -31.78 4.05
N LEU A 124 7.64 -31.02 3.20
CA LEU A 124 6.83 -31.57 2.12
C LEU A 124 7.69 -32.15 1.00
N THR A 125 8.77 -31.47 0.60
CA THR A 125 9.68 -31.93 -0.46
C THR A 125 10.57 -33.09 -0.04
N ALA A 126 10.74 -33.34 1.28
CA ALA A 126 11.37 -34.54 1.80
C ALA A 126 10.52 -35.82 1.57
N SER A 127 9.23 -35.66 1.25
CA SER A 127 8.32 -36.75 0.91
C SER A 127 8.30 -37.03 -0.61
N ARG A 128 7.32 -37.79 -1.12
CA ARG A 128 7.18 -38.10 -2.56
C ARG A 128 6.66 -36.93 -3.42
N VAL A 129 7.01 -35.70 -3.05
CA VAL A 129 6.61 -34.47 -3.72
C VAL A 129 7.77 -34.00 -4.61
N GLY A 130 7.48 -33.70 -5.88
CA GLY A 130 8.49 -33.21 -6.82
C GLY A 130 8.92 -31.78 -6.51
N ARG A 131 10.16 -31.42 -6.87
CA ARG A 131 10.76 -30.09 -6.59
C ARG A 131 9.93 -28.92 -7.15
N LEU A 132 9.26 -29.09 -8.29
CA LEU A 132 8.43 -28.04 -8.91
C LEU A 132 6.96 -28.06 -8.46
N ALA A 133 6.54 -29.10 -7.71
CA ALA A 133 5.15 -29.23 -7.28
C ALA A 133 4.67 -28.07 -6.37
N PRO A 134 5.48 -27.53 -5.42
CA PRO A 134 5.06 -26.37 -4.63
C PRO A 134 4.81 -25.12 -5.47
N LEU A 135 5.72 -24.80 -6.39
CA LEU A 135 5.62 -23.65 -7.30
C LEU A 135 4.40 -23.79 -8.23
N ALA A 136 4.23 -24.96 -8.84
CA ALA A 136 3.10 -25.25 -9.71
C ALA A 136 1.75 -25.24 -8.96
N ALA A 137 1.73 -25.72 -7.71
CA ALA A 137 0.53 -25.66 -6.87
C ALA A 137 0.16 -24.21 -6.54
N ALA A 138 1.14 -23.37 -6.19
CA ALA A 138 0.92 -21.95 -5.95
C ALA A 138 0.42 -21.22 -7.21
N ALA A 139 1.02 -21.50 -8.38
CA ALA A 139 0.56 -20.94 -9.65
C ALA A 139 -0.89 -21.34 -9.98
N LEU A 140 -1.26 -22.61 -9.76
CA LEU A 140 -2.63 -23.08 -9.99
C LEU A 140 -3.63 -22.42 -9.03
N LEU A 141 -3.27 -22.24 -7.76
CA LEU A 141 -4.09 -21.51 -6.79
C LEU A 141 -4.29 -20.06 -7.20
N LEU A 142 -3.27 -19.40 -7.73
CA LEU A 142 -3.36 -18.02 -8.21
C LEU A 142 -4.26 -17.90 -9.45
N VAL A 143 -4.15 -18.85 -10.39
CA VAL A 143 -5.07 -18.93 -11.55
C VAL A 143 -6.52 -19.12 -11.09
N LEU A 144 -6.77 -20.05 -10.15
CA LEU A 144 -8.10 -20.25 -9.56
C LEU A 144 -8.60 -18.99 -8.85
N THR A 145 -7.72 -18.29 -8.13
CA THR A 145 -8.03 -17.03 -7.45
C THR A 145 -8.46 -15.98 -8.48
N CYS A 146 -7.69 -15.79 -9.55
CA CYS A 146 -8.02 -14.82 -10.59
C CYS A 146 -9.31 -15.19 -11.31
N ALA A 147 -9.56 -16.47 -11.58
CA ALA A 147 -10.82 -16.92 -12.19
C ALA A 147 -12.04 -16.62 -11.29
N VAL A 148 -11.94 -16.87 -9.98
CA VAL A 148 -12.99 -16.53 -9.00
C VAL A 148 -13.18 -15.01 -8.90
N THR A 149 -12.08 -14.25 -8.84
CA THR A 149 -12.14 -12.77 -8.82
C THR A 149 -12.79 -12.22 -10.08
N THR A 150 -12.43 -12.72 -11.26
CA THR A 150 -13.02 -12.31 -12.55
C THR A 150 -14.52 -12.66 -12.62
N ALA A 151 -14.91 -13.87 -12.23
CA ALA A 151 -16.32 -14.26 -12.18
C ALA A 151 -17.11 -13.39 -11.18
N GLY A 152 -16.56 -13.18 -9.98
CA GLY A 152 -17.17 -12.36 -8.94
C GLY A 152 -17.33 -10.91 -9.36
N LEU A 153 -16.31 -10.30 -9.97
CA LEU A 153 -16.37 -8.94 -10.51
C LEU A 153 -17.40 -8.80 -11.63
N THR A 154 -17.46 -9.78 -12.54
CA THR A 154 -18.45 -9.78 -13.63
C THR A 154 -19.88 -9.77 -13.07
N VAL A 155 -20.15 -10.66 -12.10
CA VAL A 155 -21.47 -10.75 -11.45
C VAL A 155 -21.77 -9.50 -10.64
N SER A 156 -20.80 -8.99 -9.86
CA SER A 156 -21.04 -7.84 -8.99
C SER A 156 -21.25 -6.54 -9.77
N MET A 157 -20.50 -6.32 -10.85
CA MET A 157 -20.69 -5.15 -11.72
C MET A 157 -22.01 -5.24 -12.51
N ALA A 158 -22.39 -6.44 -12.97
CA ALA A 158 -23.70 -6.64 -13.58
C ALA A 158 -24.84 -6.37 -12.58
N ALA A 159 -24.66 -6.74 -11.31
CA ALA A 159 -25.63 -6.48 -10.25
C ALA A 159 -25.77 -4.98 -9.93
N THR A 160 -24.74 -4.16 -10.16
CA THR A 160 -24.81 -2.69 -10.07
C THR A 160 -25.30 -2.03 -11.36
N GLY A 161 -25.95 -2.77 -12.27
CA GLY A 161 -26.57 -2.22 -13.47
C GLY A 161 -25.63 -1.97 -14.66
N LEU A 162 -24.37 -2.41 -14.60
CA LEU A 162 -23.45 -2.26 -15.73
C LEU A 162 -23.68 -3.32 -16.83
N PRO A 163 -23.36 -3.02 -18.10
CA PRO A 163 -23.44 -3.98 -19.18
C PRO A 163 -22.57 -5.23 -18.93
N VAL A 164 -23.20 -6.41 -18.90
CA VAL A 164 -22.56 -7.70 -18.56
C VAL A 164 -21.31 -7.98 -19.40
N ILE A 165 -21.36 -7.71 -20.70
CA ILE A 165 -20.23 -7.96 -21.62
C ILE A 165 -19.04 -7.06 -21.25
N GLY A 166 -19.30 -5.77 -21.01
CA GLY A 166 -18.24 -4.83 -20.63
C GLY A 166 -17.66 -5.15 -19.24
N SER A 167 -18.52 -5.52 -18.29
CA SER A 167 -18.11 -6.02 -16.98
C SER A 167 -17.21 -7.25 -17.08
N ALA A 168 -17.52 -8.20 -17.97
CA ALA A 168 -16.70 -9.39 -18.18
C ALA A 168 -15.30 -9.05 -18.75
N TRP A 169 -15.23 -8.13 -19.72
CA TRP A 169 -13.95 -7.66 -20.26
C TRP A 169 -13.11 -6.94 -19.21
N TYR A 170 -13.74 -6.05 -18.44
CA TYR A 170 -13.06 -5.33 -17.36
C TYR A 170 -12.53 -6.30 -16.30
N ALA A 171 -13.37 -7.23 -15.84
CA ALA A 171 -13.02 -8.24 -14.86
C ALA A 171 -11.93 -9.20 -15.37
N ALA A 172 -11.90 -9.52 -16.66
CA ALA A 172 -10.83 -10.29 -17.28
C ALA A 172 -9.51 -9.51 -17.29
N GLY A 173 -9.56 -8.21 -17.56
CA GLY A 173 -8.41 -7.30 -17.46
C GLY A 173 -7.83 -7.28 -16.05
N VAL A 174 -8.68 -7.08 -15.03
CA VAL A 174 -8.27 -7.09 -13.62
C VAL A 174 -7.65 -8.44 -13.24
N GLY A 175 -8.32 -9.55 -13.58
CA GLY A 175 -7.81 -10.90 -13.30
C GLY A 175 -6.45 -11.17 -13.96
N ALA A 176 -6.27 -10.76 -15.23
CA ALA A 176 -5.02 -10.90 -15.96
C ALA A 176 -3.90 -10.04 -15.35
N CYS A 177 -4.20 -8.81 -14.93
CA CYS A 177 -3.26 -7.93 -14.25
C CYS A 177 -2.79 -8.54 -12.91
N VAL A 178 -3.74 -9.00 -12.06
CA VAL A 178 -3.42 -9.68 -10.80
C VAL A 178 -2.54 -10.91 -11.05
N LEU A 179 -2.87 -11.71 -12.07
CA LEU A 179 -2.12 -12.92 -12.41
C LEU A 179 -0.69 -12.60 -12.87
N PHE A 180 -0.50 -11.57 -13.68
CA PHE A 180 0.81 -11.12 -14.15
C PHE A 180 1.71 -10.71 -12.99
N PHE A 181 1.23 -9.86 -12.10
CA PHE A 181 2.00 -9.45 -10.93
C PHE A 181 2.16 -10.57 -9.90
N ALA A 182 1.24 -11.52 -9.84
CA ALA A 182 1.44 -12.76 -9.09
C ALA A 182 2.57 -13.60 -9.68
N ALA A 183 2.71 -13.70 -11.00
CA ALA A 183 3.84 -14.36 -11.65
C ALA A 183 5.17 -13.65 -11.35
N VAL A 184 5.18 -12.31 -11.31
CA VAL A 184 6.33 -11.53 -10.81
C VAL A 184 6.65 -11.91 -9.36
N GLY A 185 5.64 -11.99 -8.49
CA GLY A 185 5.80 -12.41 -7.10
C GLY A 185 6.35 -13.83 -6.94
N LEU A 186 5.91 -14.78 -7.78
CA LEU A 186 6.44 -16.14 -7.81
C LEU A 186 7.92 -16.15 -8.22
N LEU A 187 8.29 -15.42 -9.27
CA LEU A 187 9.68 -15.27 -9.69
C LEU A 187 10.54 -14.65 -8.59
N LEU A 188 10.08 -13.57 -7.95
CA LEU A 188 10.79 -12.94 -6.83
C LEU A 188 10.93 -13.87 -5.63
N GLY A 189 9.95 -14.75 -5.39
CA GLY A 189 10.02 -15.78 -4.36
C GLY A 189 11.14 -16.80 -4.61
N GLU A 190 11.39 -17.15 -5.88
CA GLU A 190 12.50 -18.04 -6.27
C GLU A 190 13.86 -17.32 -6.29
N LEU A 191 13.89 -16.02 -6.59
CA LEU A 191 15.12 -15.23 -6.61
C LEU A 191 15.60 -14.83 -5.21
N CYS A 192 14.68 -14.51 -4.30
CA CYS A 192 15.03 -14.01 -2.96
C CYS A 192 15.14 -15.14 -1.94
N GLN A 193 16.08 -15.00 -1.00
CA GLN A 193 16.13 -15.88 0.16
C GLN A 193 15.10 -15.50 1.23
N GLN A 194 14.77 -14.20 1.33
CA GLN A 194 13.81 -13.69 2.32
C GLN A 194 12.50 -13.21 1.66
N ALA A 195 11.35 -13.59 2.23
CA ALA A 195 10.02 -13.16 1.78
C ALA A 195 9.88 -11.64 1.89
N ARG A 196 10.43 -11.05 2.95
CA ARG A 196 10.45 -9.59 3.13
C ARG A 196 11.15 -8.90 1.96
N THR A 197 12.32 -9.38 1.54
CA THR A 197 13.06 -8.81 0.41
C THR A 197 12.29 -8.99 -0.90
N ALA A 198 11.68 -10.18 -1.12
CA ALA A 198 10.83 -10.42 -2.28
C ALA A 198 9.65 -9.43 -2.35
N GLN A 199 8.97 -9.18 -1.22
CA GLN A 199 7.86 -8.24 -1.15
C GLN A 199 8.31 -6.82 -1.48
N GLN A 200 9.46 -6.39 -0.94
CA GLN A 200 10.00 -5.05 -1.19
C GLN A 200 10.39 -4.84 -2.65
N LEU A 201 11.05 -5.82 -3.27
CA LEU A 201 11.36 -5.76 -4.70
C LEU A 201 10.10 -5.78 -5.56
N GLY A 202 9.09 -6.55 -5.16
CA GLY A 202 7.80 -6.59 -5.86
C GLY A 202 7.06 -5.26 -5.79
N LEU A 203 6.99 -4.65 -4.61
CA LEU A 203 6.45 -3.29 -4.44
C LEU A 203 7.24 -2.26 -5.26
N GLY A 204 8.57 -2.34 -5.25
CA GLY A 204 9.42 -1.48 -6.08
C GLY A 204 9.15 -1.63 -7.57
N ALA A 205 8.99 -2.86 -8.06
CA ALA A 205 8.65 -3.13 -9.46
C ALA A 205 7.27 -2.57 -9.84
N ILE A 206 6.29 -2.68 -8.95
CA ILE A 206 4.95 -2.07 -9.13
C ILE A 206 5.07 -0.55 -9.19
N SER A 207 5.80 0.07 -8.25
CA SER A 207 6.00 1.52 -8.23
C SER A 207 6.67 2.01 -9.50
N VAL A 208 7.72 1.33 -9.98
CA VAL A 208 8.38 1.67 -11.25
C VAL A 208 7.39 1.53 -12.42
N ALA A 209 6.66 0.43 -12.53
CA ALA A 209 5.68 0.24 -13.59
C ALA A 209 4.60 1.33 -13.58
N TYR A 210 4.12 1.70 -12.39
CA TYR A 210 3.09 2.73 -12.22
C TYR A 210 3.64 4.11 -12.59
N LEU A 211 4.82 4.48 -12.09
CA LEU A 211 5.46 5.76 -12.41
C LEU A 211 5.80 5.89 -13.89
N THR A 212 6.27 4.82 -14.53
CA THR A 212 6.51 4.82 -15.98
C THR A 212 5.20 5.06 -16.74
N ARG A 213 4.12 4.38 -16.36
CA ARG A 213 2.79 4.58 -16.95
C ARG A 213 2.27 6.00 -16.71
N PHE A 214 2.40 6.49 -15.48
CA PHE A 214 2.02 7.83 -15.06
C PHE A 214 2.66 8.89 -15.96
N VAL A 215 3.98 8.83 -16.16
CA VAL A 215 4.72 9.76 -17.03
C VAL A 215 4.28 9.65 -18.49
N ILE A 216 4.10 8.43 -19.00
CA ILE A 216 3.65 8.22 -20.39
C ILE A 216 2.30 8.87 -20.64
N ASP A 217 1.37 8.70 -19.70
CA ASP A 217 0.01 9.23 -19.83
C ASP A 217 -0.03 10.75 -19.57
N ALA A 218 0.75 11.27 -18.62
CA ALA A 218 0.90 12.73 -18.42
C ALA A 218 1.51 13.44 -19.63
N MET A 219 2.47 12.81 -20.32
CA MET A 219 3.12 13.39 -21.50
C MET A 219 2.35 13.14 -22.81
N GLY A 220 1.25 12.39 -22.76
CA GLY A 220 0.47 12.02 -23.95
C GLY A 220 1.24 11.14 -24.96
N TRP A 221 2.26 10.40 -24.51
CA TRP A 221 3.08 9.56 -25.41
C TRP A 221 2.36 8.28 -25.81
N ASP A 222 2.47 7.88 -27.08
CA ASP A 222 1.96 6.59 -27.59
C ASP A 222 2.84 5.39 -27.22
N ALA A 223 3.33 5.38 -25.97
CA ALA A 223 4.22 4.36 -25.42
C ALA A 223 3.52 3.47 -24.37
N VAL A 224 2.19 3.35 -24.43
CA VAL A 224 1.35 2.63 -23.44
C VAL A 224 1.82 1.19 -23.20
N TRP A 225 2.43 0.56 -24.22
CA TRP A 225 2.94 -0.80 -24.15
C TRP A 225 4.19 -0.99 -23.28
N VAL A 226 4.91 0.09 -22.93
CA VAL A 226 6.13 0.03 -22.11
C VAL A 226 5.84 -0.41 -20.68
N SER A 227 4.71 0.01 -20.12
CA SER A 227 4.31 -0.39 -18.77
C SER A 227 3.20 -1.43 -18.80
N PRO A 228 3.33 -2.55 -18.07
CA PRO A 228 2.25 -3.54 -17.96
C PRO A 228 1.00 -2.96 -17.30
N LEU A 229 1.07 -1.83 -16.59
CA LEU A 229 -0.12 -1.18 -16.03
C LEU A 229 -0.91 -0.38 -17.07
N GLY A 230 -0.26 0.05 -18.16
CA GLY A 230 -0.93 0.72 -19.27
C GLY A 230 -1.80 -0.23 -20.11
N TRP A 231 -1.57 -1.54 -20.03
CA TRP A 231 -2.34 -2.53 -20.78
C TRP A 231 -3.78 -2.68 -20.26
N LEU A 232 -4.02 -2.41 -18.96
CA LEU A 232 -5.33 -2.58 -18.34
C LEU A 232 -6.37 -1.59 -18.92
N PRO A 233 -6.12 -0.27 -19.00
CA PRO A 233 -7.00 0.65 -19.72
C PRO A 233 -7.23 0.29 -21.20
N GLU A 234 -6.19 -0.20 -21.90
CA GLU A 234 -6.28 -0.55 -23.33
C GLU A 234 -7.13 -1.79 -23.63
N VAL A 235 -7.64 -2.50 -22.61
CA VAL A 235 -8.70 -3.50 -22.80
C VAL A 235 -9.97 -2.87 -23.36
N ARG A 236 -10.22 -1.57 -23.08
CA ARG A 236 -11.39 -0.80 -23.57
C ARG A 236 -12.71 -1.49 -23.31
N ALA A 237 -12.87 -1.97 -22.07
CA ALA A 237 -13.92 -2.90 -21.69
C ALA A 237 -15.36 -2.43 -22.01
N PHE A 238 -15.64 -1.13 -21.88
CA PHE A 238 -16.97 -0.55 -22.11
C PHE A 238 -17.10 0.23 -23.42
N ASP A 239 -16.05 0.25 -24.24
CA ASP A 239 -16.02 0.91 -25.55
C ASP A 239 -15.95 -0.16 -26.66
N SER A 240 -14.74 -0.39 -27.19
CA SER A 240 -14.43 -1.35 -28.23
C SER A 240 -13.43 -2.39 -27.69
N PRO A 241 -13.91 -3.48 -27.05
CA PRO A 241 -13.04 -4.39 -26.31
C PRO A 241 -11.92 -4.99 -27.15
N ARG A 242 -10.70 -4.92 -26.63
CA ARG A 242 -9.49 -5.46 -27.27
C ARG A 242 -8.97 -6.65 -26.49
N ALA A 243 -8.79 -7.78 -27.17
CA ALA A 243 -8.26 -9.00 -26.56
C ALA A 243 -6.73 -9.01 -26.39
N TRP A 244 -6.01 -8.22 -27.21
CA TRP A 244 -4.54 -8.26 -27.25
C TRP A 244 -3.85 -7.91 -25.92
N PRO A 245 -4.32 -6.94 -25.10
CA PRO A 245 -3.78 -6.72 -23.76
C PRO A 245 -3.90 -7.94 -22.84
N LEU A 246 -4.99 -8.71 -22.91
CA LEU A 246 -5.14 -9.95 -22.15
C LEU A 246 -4.14 -11.02 -22.61
N VAL A 247 -3.95 -11.14 -23.93
CA VAL A 247 -2.94 -12.05 -24.51
C VAL A 247 -1.55 -11.65 -24.04
N ALA A 248 -1.23 -10.36 -24.00
CA ALA A 248 0.06 -9.85 -23.51
C ALA A 248 0.29 -10.22 -22.02
N TYR A 249 -0.70 -10.00 -21.15
CA TYR A 249 -0.62 -10.44 -19.75
C TYR A 249 -0.42 -11.95 -19.62
N CYS A 250 -1.19 -12.74 -20.36
CA CYS A 250 -1.10 -14.21 -20.32
C CYS A 250 0.29 -14.70 -20.78
N LEU A 251 0.77 -14.22 -21.93
CA LEU A 251 2.09 -14.61 -22.46
C LEU A 251 3.22 -14.18 -21.52
N ALA A 252 3.17 -12.95 -21.01
CA ALA A 252 4.18 -12.45 -20.10
C ALA A 252 4.17 -13.22 -18.75
N SER A 253 2.98 -13.58 -18.24
CA SER A 253 2.84 -14.43 -17.05
C SER A 253 3.46 -15.82 -17.26
N VAL A 254 3.20 -16.45 -18.41
CA VAL A 254 3.78 -17.76 -18.76
C VAL A 254 5.30 -17.65 -18.88
N ALA A 255 5.82 -16.59 -19.50
CA ALA A 255 7.26 -16.36 -19.59
C ALA A 255 7.90 -16.21 -18.20
N LEU A 256 7.32 -15.39 -17.32
CA LEU A 256 7.79 -15.22 -15.94
C LEU A 256 7.75 -16.53 -15.14
N LEU A 257 6.68 -17.32 -15.29
CA LEU A 257 6.57 -18.64 -14.66
C LEU A 257 7.61 -19.63 -15.18
N ALA A 258 7.92 -19.60 -16.49
CA ALA A 258 8.97 -20.43 -17.08
C ALA A 258 10.35 -20.07 -16.52
N VAL A 259 10.64 -18.77 -16.36
CA VAL A 259 11.88 -18.30 -15.72
C VAL A 259 11.91 -18.72 -14.25
N ALA A 260 10.81 -18.56 -13.51
CA ALA A 260 10.71 -18.99 -12.11
C ALA A 260 10.97 -20.50 -11.97
N ALA A 261 10.38 -21.32 -12.84
CA ALA A 261 10.61 -22.76 -12.86
C ALA A 261 12.07 -23.12 -13.19
N ALA A 262 12.69 -22.41 -14.15
CA ALA A 262 14.10 -22.62 -14.50
C ALA A 262 15.04 -22.29 -13.33
N VAL A 263 14.76 -21.21 -12.58
CA VAL A 263 15.46 -20.86 -11.35
C VAL A 263 15.26 -21.94 -10.29
N ALA A 264 14.02 -22.34 -10.03
CA ALA A 264 13.67 -23.34 -9.02
C ALA A 264 14.32 -24.71 -9.25
N VAL A 265 14.55 -25.12 -10.50
CA VAL A 265 15.25 -26.38 -10.80
C VAL A 265 16.73 -26.32 -10.43
N ARG A 266 17.38 -25.18 -10.68
CA ARG A 266 18.84 -25.01 -10.49
C ARG A 266 19.24 -24.66 -9.06
N ARG A 267 18.30 -24.08 -8.31
CA ARG A 267 18.48 -23.61 -6.94
C ARG A 267 18.30 -24.74 -5.91
N ASP A 268 19.04 -24.67 -4.81
CA ASP A 268 18.79 -25.51 -3.62
C ASP A 268 17.71 -24.93 -2.71
N ALA A 269 17.02 -25.79 -1.96
CA ALA A 269 16.00 -25.37 -1.03
C ALA A 269 16.59 -24.41 0.02
N GLY A 270 15.88 -23.32 0.31
CA GLY A 270 16.36 -22.29 1.24
C GLY A 270 17.47 -21.38 0.70
N ALA A 271 18.05 -21.64 -0.47
CA ALA A 271 19.05 -20.78 -1.11
C ALA A 271 18.39 -19.78 -2.07
N GLY A 272 18.66 -18.48 -1.97
CA GLY A 272 18.21 -17.47 -2.94
C GLY A 272 19.38 -16.96 -3.80
N VAL A 273 19.12 -16.58 -5.04
CA VAL A 273 20.10 -15.84 -5.87
C VAL A 273 20.45 -14.50 -5.20
N ILE A 274 19.43 -13.85 -4.62
CA ILE A 274 19.55 -12.67 -3.78
C ILE A 274 19.58 -13.14 -2.33
N ALA A 275 20.78 -13.47 -1.87
CA ALA A 275 21.06 -13.79 -0.47
C ALA A 275 21.29 -12.51 0.35
N PRO A 276 20.90 -12.46 1.63
CA PRO A 276 21.31 -11.40 2.53
C PRO A 276 22.83 -11.36 2.59
N ARG A 277 23.41 -10.18 2.40
CA ARG A 277 24.87 -10.02 2.54
C ARG A 277 25.25 -10.42 3.97
N PRO A 278 26.26 -11.30 4.16
CA PRO A 278 26.78 -11.56 5.48
C PRO A 278 27.21 -10.22 6.08
N GLY A 279 26.70 -9.94 7.28
CA GLY A 279 27.06 -8.71 7.99
C GLY A 279 28.57 -8.67 8.25
N PRO A 280 29.12 -7.50 8.63
CA PRO A 280 30.53 -7.39 9.01
C PRO A 280 30.88 -8.43 10.09
N ALA A 281 32.07 -9.04 9.99
CA ALA A 281 32.54 -10.06 10.94
C ALA A 281 32.58 -9.56 12.40
N ARG A 282 32.64 -8.23 12.61
CA ARG A 282 32.50 -7.59 13.91
C ARG A 282 31.41 -6.51 13.83
N GLY A 283 30.40 -6.60 14.69
CA GLY A 283 29.41 -5.54 14.87
C GLY A 283 30.05 -4.30 15.48
N SER A 284 29.73 -3.11 14.97
CA SER A 284 30.20 -1.86 15.57
C SER A 284 29.44 -1.56 16.88
N ALA A 285 30.04 -0.79 17.79
CA ALA A 285 29.36 -0.35 19.02
C ALA A 285 28.06 0.43 18.73
N ARG A 286 27.99 1.15 17.59
CA ARG A 286 26.76 1.79 17.10
C ARG A 286 25.69 0.77 16.67
N ALA A 287 26.08 -0.37 16.10
CA ALA A 287 25.12 -1.41 15.71
C ALA A 287 24.43 -2.08 16.91
N ALA A 288 25.02 -1.96 18.12
CA ALA A 288 24.42 -2.44 19.37
C ALA A 288 23.44 -1.43 20.01
N ALA A 289 23.32 -0.22 19.46
CA ALA A 289 22.40 0.78 20.01
C ALA A 289 20.95 0.47 19.63
N SER A 290 20.03 0.59 20.59
CA SER A 290 18.59 0.34 20.42
C SER A 290 17.97 1.17 19.30
N TRP A 291 18.37 2.44 19.17
CA TRP A 291 17.90 3.32 18.10
C TRP A 291 18.36 2.86 16.71
N VAL A 292 19.57 2.29 16.58
CA VAL A 292 20.05 1.73 15.29
C VAL A 292 19.28 0.47 14.93
N LEU A 293 18.96 -0.37 15.93
CA LEU A 293 18.14 -1.55 15.71
C LEU A 293 16.74 -1.16 15.22
N ALA A 294 16.08 -0.23 15.90
CA ALA A 294 14.77 0.30 15.51
C ALA A 294 14.80 0.84 14.08
N LEU A 295 15.74 1.76 13.77
CA LEU A 295 15.91 2.30 12.42
C LEU A 295 16.17 1.20 11.38
N ARG A 296 16.97 0.17 11.68
CA ARG A 296 17.25 -0.90 10.72
C ARG A 296 16.05 -1.80 10.44
N LEU A 297 15.18 -2.01 11.43
CA LEU A 297 13.97 -2.80 11.28
C LEU A 297 12.86 -2.02 10.58
N GLU A 298 12.74 -0.74 10.90
CA GLU A 298 11.72 0.16 10.37
C GLU A 298 12.10 0.76 9.00
N ARG A 299 13.40 0.93 8.69
CA ARG A 299 13.88 1.70 7.51
C ARG A 299 13.18 1.38 6.21
N THR A 300 12.89 0.11 5.94
CA THR A 300 12.34 -0.23 4.64
C THR A 300 10.86 0.10 4.59
N VAL A 301 10.16 -0.13 5.69
CA VAL A 301 8.74 0.15 5.82
C VAL A 301 8.51 1.66 5.85
N THR A 302 9.25 2.36 6.71
CA THR A 302 9.28 3.83 6.75
C THR A 302 9.73 4.40 5.42
N GLY A 303 10.73 3.80 4.76
CA GLY A 303 11.21 4.22 3.45
C GLY A 303 10.13 4.09 2.37
N THR A 304 9.43 2.95 2.29
CA THR A 304 8.30 2.77 1.37
C THR A 304 7.16 3.75 1.68
N CYS A 305 6.82 3.93 2.95
CA CYS A 305 5.80 4.90 3.38
C CYS A 305 6.19 6.33 2.98
N LEU A 306 7.43 6.73 3.28
CA LEU A 306 7.99 8.02 2.89
C LEU A 306 7.92 8.21 1.38
N THR A 307 8.34 7.22 0.59
CA THR A 307 8.28 7.30 -0.88
C THR A 307 6.85 7.48 -1.37
N LEU A 308 5.88 6.74 -0.85
CA LEU A 308 4.48 6.85 -1.27
C LEU A 308 3.88 8.20 -0.89
N VAL A 309 4.11 8.67 0.34
CA VAL A 309 3.57 9.96 0.82
C VAL A 309 4.24 11.13 0.12
N CYS A 310 5.56 11.09 -0.08
CA CYS A 310 6.27 12.11 -0.85
C CYS A 310 5.85 12.10 -2.32
N LEU A 311 5.65 10.94 -2.93
CA LEU A 311 5.14 10.85 -4.28
C LEU A 311 3.75 11.48 -4.36
N TRP A 312 2.88 11.17 -3.42
CA TRP A 312 1.55 11.76 -3.34
C TRP A 312 1.58 13.29 -3.19
N ALA A 313 2.41 13.79 -2.27
CA ALA A 313 2.64 15.22 -2.06
C ALA A 313 3.18 15.91 -3.32
N LEU A 314 4.14 15.27 -4.01
CA LEU A 314 4.71 15.76 -5.27
C LEU A 314 3.63 15.88 -6.34
N LEU A 315 2.80 14.85 -6.49
CA LEU A 315 1.75 14.86 -7.49
C LEU A 315 0.71 15.93 -7.19
N ILE A 316 0.23 16.04 -5.95
CA ILE A 316 -0.72 17.10 -5.59
C ILE A 316 -0.13 18.49 -5.89
N GLY A 317 1.13 18.74 -5.52
CA GLY A 317 1.72 20.05 -5.77
C GLY A 317 2.05 20.31 -7.24
N LEU A 318 2.39 19.29 -8.04
CA LEU A 318 2.56 19.43 -9.49
C LEU A 318 1.24 19.80 -10.21
N PHE A 319 0.11 19.40 -9.62
CA PHE A 319 -1.21 19.54 -10.22
C PHE A 319 -2.10 20.53 -9.49
N SER A 320 -1.53 21.29 -8.55
CA SER A 320 -2.29 22.19 -7.71
C SER A 320 -3.00 23.27 -8.52
N GLN A 321 -2.38 23.78 -9.59
CA GLN A 321 -2.98 24.79 -10.47
C GLN A 321 -4.23 24.27 -11.20
N GLU A 322 -4.11 23.19 -11.97
CA GLU A 322 -5.24 22.59 -12.67
C GLU A 322 -6.36 22.17 -11.71
N MET A 323 -6.03 21.60 -10.54
CA MET A 323 -7.03 21.30 -9.51
C MET A 323 -7.73 22.57 -9.02
N THR A 324 -6.97 23.64 -8.76
CA THR A 324 -7.53 24.92 -8.32
C THR A 324 -8.46 25.51 -9.38
N GLU A 325 -8.10 25.42 -10.67
CA GLU A 325 -8.93 25.88 -11.79
C GLU A 325 -10.23 25.08 -11.93
N VAL A 326 -10.17 23.75 -11.84
CA VAL A 326 -11.35 22.88 -11.91
C VAL A 326 -12.30 23.12 -10.73
N ILE A 327 -11.75 23.31 -9.53
CA ILE A 327 -12.54 23.62 -8.33
C ILE A 327 -13.13 25.04 -8.43
N ALA A 328 -12.37 26.02 -8.92
CA ALA A 328 -12.86 27.39 -9.13
C ALA A 328 -13.99 27.46 -10.16
N ALA A 329 -14.00 26.54 -11.14
CA ALA A 329 -15.10 26.39 -12.09
C ALA A 329 -16.40 25.85 -11.46
N ASN A 330 -16.37 25.35 -10.22
CA ASN A 330 -17.52 24.80 -9.49
C ASN A 330 -17.73 25.48 -8.11
N PRO A 331 -18.27 26.71 -8.06
CA PRO A 331 -18.41 27.50 -6.82
C PRO A 331 -19.28 26.83 -5.74
N SER A 332 -20.22 25.99 -6.14
CA SER A 332 -21.08 25.22 -5.23
C SER A 332 -20.30 24.21 -4.37
N MET A 333 -19.19 23.69 -4.88
CA MET A 333 -18.33 22.74 -4.15
C MET A 333 -17.52 23.45 -3.06
N LEU A 334 -17.05 24.67 -3.33
CA LEU A 334 -16.36 25.51 -2.35
C LEU A 334 -17.28 25.96 -1.22
N ALA A 335 -18.48 26.44 -1.56
CA ALA A 335 -19.48 26.88 -0.59
C ALA A 335 -19.96 25.75 0.33
N GLY A 336 -20.09 24.53 -0.19
CA GLY A 336 -20.49 23.35 0.59
C GLY A 336 -19.43 22.87 1.60
N MET A 337 -18.15 23.24 1.42
CA MET A 337 -17.04 22.83 2.29
C MET A 337 -16.56 23.97 3.21
N GLY A 338 -17.11 25.18 3.06
CA GLY A 338 -16.75 26.37 3.82
C GLY A 338 -15.34 26.87 3.52
N LEU A 339 -14.88 26.73 2.28
CA LEU A 339 -13.54 27.14 1.84
C LEU A 339 -13.64 28.35 0.92
N GLU A 340 -12.81 29.36 1.17
CA GLU A 340 -12.75 30.58 0.34
C GLU A 340 -11.91 30.39 -0.92
N HIS A 341 -10.84 29.60 -0.84
CA HIS A 341 -9.94 29.35 -1.97
C HIS A 341 -9.85 27.86 -2.31
N ALA A 342 -9.88 27.56 -3.60
CA ALA A 342 -9.72 26.21 -4.14
C ALA A 342 -8.34 25.58 -3.83
N SER A 343 -7.30 26.40 -3.66
CA SER A 343 -5.97 25.97 -3.23
C SER A 343 -5.97 25.33 -1.84
N ASP A 344 -6.87 25.77 -0.96
CA ASP A 344 -6.90 25.32 0.43
C ASP A 344 -7.42 23.89 0.54
N LEU A 345 -8.38 23.52 -0.32
CA LEU A 345 -8.87 22.14 -0.42
C LEU A 345 -7.74 21.19 -0.84
N VAL A 346 -6.92 21.60 -1.81
CA VAL A 346 -5.80 20.82 -2.34
C VAL A 346 -4.74 20.59 -1.25
N VAL A 347 -4.39 21.64 -0.51
CA VAL A 347 -3.43 21.55 0.61
C VAL A 347 -4.00 20.71 1.76
N GLN A 348 -5.30 20.83 2.07
CA GLN A 348 -5.96 20.06 3.10
C GLN A 348 -5.97 18.55 2.77
N LEU A 349 -6.30 18.17 1.54
CA LEU A 349 -6.28 16.78 1.09
C LEU A 349 -4.87 16.18 1.15
N ALA A 350 -3.85 16.97 0.79
CA ALA A 350 -2.46 16.56 0.95
C ALA A 350 -2.09 16.36 2.43
N ALA A 351 -2.47 17.30 3.30
CA ALA A 351 -2.18 17.26 4.73
C ALA A 351 -2.74 16.00 5.40
N ILE A 352 -3.99 15.62 5.09
CA ILE A 352 -4.60 14.41 5.63
C ILE A 352 -3.76 13.17 5.30
N ILE A 353 -3.30 13.03 4.06
CA ILE A 353 -2.48 11.87 3.64
C ILE A 353 -1.10 11.89 4.28
N MET A 354 -0.49 13.08 4.45
CA MET A 354 0.77 13.23 5.17
C MET A 354 0.65 12.82 6.64
N ILE A 355 -0.44 13.19 7.32
CA ILE A 355 -0.72 12.81 8.72
C ILE A 355 -0.98 11.31 8.82
N VAL A 356 -1.80 10.74 7.94
CA VAL A 356 -2.08 9.29 7.92
C VAL A 356 -0.80 8.50 7.65
N GLY A 357 0.04 8.94 6.70
CA GLY A 357 1.31 8.30 6.39
C GLY A 357 2.32 8.36 7.54
N SER A 358 2.50 9.54 8.15
CA SER A 358 3.43 9.73 9.26
C SER A 358 3.00 8.97 10.53
N THR A 359 1.71 8.97 10.86
CA THR A 359 1.17 8.19 11.99
C THR A 359 1.23 6.68 11.73
N SER A 360 1.04 6.25 10.48
CA SER A 360 1.25 4.85 10.08
C SER A 360 2.70 4.39 10.30
N ALA A 361 3.70 5.26 10.11
CA ALA A 361 5.09 4.93 10.44
C ALA A 361 5.27 4.64 11.95
N ALA A 362 4.58 5.38 12.82
CA ALA A 362 4.61 5.13 14.26
C ALA A 362 3.93 3.80 14.65
N VAL A 363 2.79 3.47 14.05
CA VAL A 363 2.11 2.18 14.26
C VAL A 363 2.99 1.01 13.80
N GLN A 364 3.71 1.19 12.69
CA GLN A 364 4.63 0.17 12.18
C GLN A 364 5.83 -0.05 13.10
N GLY A 365 6.36 1.00 13.73
CA GLY A 365 7.37 0.86 14.76
C GLY A 365 6.88 0.07 15.98
N ALA A 366 5.65 0.31 16.44
CA ALA A 366 5.01 -0.49 17.48
C ALA A 366 4.84 -1.98 17.08
N ALA A 367 4.46 -2.23 15.82
CA ALA A 367 4.30 -3.58 15.29
C ALA A 367 5.64 -4.33 15.18
N HIS A 368 6.71 -3.63 14.80
CA HIS A 368 8.06 -4.20 14.79
C HIS A 368 8.54 -4.56 16.20
N LEU A 369 8.30 -3.69 17.18
CA LEU A 369 8.63 -3.98 18.58
C LEU A 369 7.85 -5.21 19.09
N ALA A 370 6.55 -5.28 18.78
CA ALA A 370 5.71 -6.42 19.11
C ALA A 370 6.17 -7.73 18.45
N ALA A 371 6.70 -7.67 17.23
CA ALA A 371 7.29 -8.81 16.54
C ALA A 371 8.58 -9.29 17.21
N GLU A 372 9.44 -8.37 17.66
CA GLU A 372 10.65 -8.71 18.42
C GLU A 372 10.32 -9.31 19.79
N GLU A 373 9.28 -8.81 20.48
CA GLU A 373 8.82 -9.37 21.74
C GLU A 373 8.20 -10.76 21.56
N SER A 374 7.29 -10.92 20.60
CA SER A 374 6.60 -12.20 20.36
C SER A 374 7.50 -13.32 19.85
N SER A 375 8.64 -12.98 19.24
CA SER A 375 9.64 -13.95 18.79
C SER A 375 10.71 -14.27 19.84
N GLY A 376 10.65 -13.67 21.03
CA GLY A 376 11.62 -13.87 22.11
C GLY A 376 12.97 -13.16 21.91
N ARG A 377 13.19 -12.52 20.76
CA ARG A 377 14.44 -11.81 20.45
C ARG A 377 14.65 -10.59 21.34
N LEU A 378 13.56 -9.93 21.74
CA LEU A 378 13.62 -8.81 22.67
C LEU A 378 14.17 -9.23 24.03
N GLY A 379 13.76 -10.40 24.56
CA GLY A 379 14.27 -10.95 25.82
C GLY A 379 15.77 -11.21 25.77
N LEU A 380 16.26 -11.82 24.69
CA LEU A 380 17.69 -12.05 24.45
C LEU A 380 18.50 -10.75 24.38
N THR A 381 17.91 -9.68 23.87
CA THR A 381 18.57 -8.37 23.77
C THR A 381 18.65 -7.71 25.15
N LEU A 382 17.59 -7.80 25.93
CA LEU A 382 17.49 -7.21 27.27
C LEU A 382 18.23 -8.00 28.35
N SER A 383 18.62 -9.26 28.08
CA SER A 383 19.53 -10.02 28.96
C SER A 383 21.00 -9.60 28.82
N THR A 384 21.33 -8.72 27.86
CA THR A 384 22.65 -8.13 27.72
C THR A 384 22.82 -6.90 28.66
N ARG A 385 23.90 -6.13 28.51
CA ARG A 385 24.12 -4.88 29.27
C ARG A 385 23.16 -3.74 28.88
N LEU A 386 22.26 -3.95 27.92
CA LEU A 386 21.26 -2.97 27.49
C LEU A 386 20.09 -2.92 28.49
N GLY A 387 20.06 -1.89 29.33
CA GLY A 387 18.95 -1.65 30.24
C GLY A 387 17.64 -1.31 29.50
N ARG A 388 16.50 -1.73 30.07
CA ARG A 388 15.14 -1.50 29.54
C ARG A 388 14.87 -0.04 29.20
N SER A 389 15.33 0.88 30.06
CA SER A 389 15.12 2.32 29.87
C SER A 389 15.81 2.85 28.62
N ARG A 390 17.09 2.46 28.41
CA ARG A 390 17.87 2.86 27.23
C ARG A 390 17.31 2.23 25.95
N PHE A 391 16.80 1.00 26.06
CA PHE A 391 16.13 0.35 24.95
C PHE A 391 14.87 1.13 24.53
N TRP A 392 13.97 1.41 25.48
CA TRP A 392 12.72 2.12 25.23
C TRP A 392 12.96 3.52 24.65
N LEU A 393 13.87 4.30 25.26
CA LEU A 393 14.24 5.63 24.79
C LEU A 393 14.77 5.61 23.35
N GLY A 394 15.70 4.70 23.05
CA GLY A 394 16.28 4.61 21.71
C GLY A 394 15.28 4.14 20.66
N TRP A 395 14.39 3.21 21.00
CA TRP A 395 13.35 2.73 20.10
C TRP A 395 12.36 3.85 19.75
N TRP A 396 11.73 4.46 20.76
CA TRP A 396 10.70 5.47 20.53
C TRP A 396 11.25 6.78 19.98
N ALA A 397 12.49 7.16 20.31
CA ALA A 397 13.15 8.28 19.65
C ALA A 397 13.34 8.02 18.15
N ALA A 398 13.75 6.80 17.75
CA ALA A 398 13.91 6.44 16.34
C ALA A 398 12.56 6.37 15.60
N THR A 399 11.52 5.80 16.23
CA THR A 399 10.19 5.69 15.64
C THR A 399 9.52 7.06 15.47
N LEU A 400 9.58 7.92 16.50
CA LEU A 400 9.03 9.28 16.43
C LEU A 400 9.79 10.16 15.44
N LEU A 401 11.13 10.04 15.39
CA LEU A 401 11.94 10.72 14.38
C LEU A 401 11.57 10.24 12.97
N SER A 402 11.35 8.94 12.78
CA SER A 402 10.91 8.39 11.50
C SER A 402 9.55 8.97 11.06
N ALA A 403 8.59 9.06 11.98
CA ALA A 403 7.28 9.68 11.70
C ALA A 403 7.41 11.17 11.38
N ALA A 404 8.21 11.92 12.14
CA ALA A 404 8.48 13.34 11.89
C ALA A 404 9.21 13.56 10.55
N CYS A 405 10.16 12.69 10.19
CA CYS A 405 10.82 12.74 8.88
C CYS A 405 9.84 12.51 7.74
N VAL A 406 8.90 11.56 7.87
CA VAL A 406 7.84 11.34 6.87
C VAL A 406 7.02 12.60 6.68
N LEU A 407 6.55 13.21 7.78
CA LEU A 407 5.77 14.44 7.74
C LEU A 407 6.55 15.60 7.11
N GLY A 408 7.73 15.92 7.66
CA GLY A 408 8.52 17.08 7.23
C GLY A 408 9.04 16.97 5.80
N LEU A 409 9.50 15.78 5.36
CA LEU A 409 9.94 15.59 3.97
C LEU A 409 8.76 15.66 3.00
N SER A 410 7.62 15.06 3.31
CA SER A 410 6.43 15.13 2.44
C SER A 410 5.88 16.56 2.34
N ALA A 411 5.84 17.32 3.43
CA ALA A 411 5.49 18.73 3.42
C ALA A 411 6.48 19.58 2.61
N SER A 412 7.78 19.25 2.68
CA SER A 412 8.80 19.92 1.88
C SER A 412 8.61 19.65 0.39
N VAL A 413 8.31 18.41 0.03
CA VAL A 413 8.03 18.01 -1.36
C VAL A 413 6.77 18.71 -1.88
N LEU A 414 5.71 18.79 -1.07
CA LEU A 414 4.49 19.54 -1.41
C LEU A 414 4.80 21.03 -1.64
N GLY A 415 5.50 21.68 -0.71
CA GLY A 415 5.83 23.10 -0.81
C GLY A 415 6.69 23.43 -2.03
N VAL A 416 7.72 22.62 -2.32
CA VAL A 416 8.59 22.81 -3.49
C VAL A 416 7.84 22.60 -4.81
N SER A 417 6.95 21.60 -4.86
CA SER A 417 6.19 21.31 -6.08
C SER A 417 5.15 22.38 -6.38
N ILE A 418 4.39 22.86 -5.36
CA ILE A 418 3.49 24.01 -5.51
C ILE A 418 4.26 25.26 -5.93
N TRP A 419 5.39 25.56 -5.28
CA TRP A 419 6.21 26.72 -5.63
C TRP A 419 6.71 26.69 -7.07
N GLY A 420 7.08 25.50 -7.56
CA GLY A 420 7.55 25.30 -8.93
C GLY A 420 6.47 25.51 -9.99
N VAL A 421 5.21 25.18 -9.67
CA VAL A 421 4.08 25.28 -10.60
C VAL A 421 3.38 26.64 -10.51
N ALA A 422 3.22 27.20 -9.31
CA ALA A 422 2.53 28.46 -9.05
C ALA A 422 3.36 29.73 -9.40
N ASP A 423 4.28 29.67 -10.37
CA ASP A 423 5.19 30.76 -10.75
C ASP A 423 5.87 31.46 -9.56
N ARG A 424 6.19 30.70 -8.51
CA ARG A 424 6.85 31.18 -7.28
C ARG A 424 6.04 32.18 -6.44
N SER A 425 4.73 32.30 -6.69
CA SER A 425 3.83 33.20 -5.95
C SER A 425 3.56 32.76 -4.51
N VAL A 426 3.63 31.45 -4.22
CA VAL A 426 3.42 30.88 -2.89
C VAL A 426 4.77 30.63 -2.19
N PRO A 427 5.07 31.25 -1.04
CA PRO A 427 6.30 30.98 -0.31
C PRO A 427 6.38 29.52 0.16
N VAL A 428 7.47 28.81 -0.12
CA VAL A 428 7.69 27.43 0.40
C VAL A 428 7.62 27.38 1.93
N ALA A 429 7.98 28.48 2.59
CA ALA A 429 7.95 28.61 4.05
C ALA A 429 6.53 28.43 4.62
N SER A 430 5.48 28.97 3.99
CA SER A 430 4.12 28.86 4.52
C SER A 430 3.59 27.41 4.43
N VAL A 431 3.91 26.70 3.35
CA VAL A 431 3.54 25.28 3.20
C VAL A 431 4.31 24.39 4.19
N LEU A 432 5.57 24.73 4.47
CA LEU A 432 6.35 24.07 5.51
C LEU A 432 5.80 24.32 6.91
N GLU A 433 5.39 25.56 7.22
CA GLU A 433 4.75 25.91 8.49
C GLU A 433 3.47 25.11 8.69
N VAL A 434 2.61 25.01 7.68
CA VAL A 434 1.41 24.16 7.69
C VAL A 434 1.77 22.70 7.96
N GLY A 435 2.78 22.17 7.26
CA GLY A 435 3.22 20.79 7.46
C GLY A 435 3.72 20.51 8.88
N TRP A 436 4.50 21.43 9.45
CA TRP A 436 5.04 21.31 10.80
C TRP A 436 4.00 21.57 11.90
N ALA A 437 2.95 22.35 11.63
CA ALA A 437 1.84 22.56 12.55
C ALA A 437 1.06 21.26 12.85
N TYR A 438 1.14 20.25 11.98
CA TYR A 438 0.61 18.91 12.23
C TYR A 438 1.58 17.96 12.96
N LEU A 439 2.74 18.43 13.43
CA LEU A 439 3.64 17.60 14.25
C LEU A 439 3.03 17.18 15.60
N PRO A 440 2.36 18.05 16.38
CA PRO A 440 1.74 17.68 17.65
C PRO A 440 0.77 16.49 17.57
N PRO A 441 -0.21 16.43 16.63
CA PRO A 441 -1.11 15.28 16.54
C PRO A 441 -0.39 13.99 16.13
N VAL A 442 0.64 14.08 15.27
CA VAL A 442 1.47 12.93 14.87
C VAL A 442 2.24 12.37 16.07
N VAL A 443 2.85 13.25 16.88
CA VAL A 443 3.57 12.86 18.10
C VAL A 443 2.62 12.31 19.15
N LEU A 444 1.42 12.88 19.31
CA LEU A 444 0.40 12.38 20.22
C LEU A 444 -0.05 10.95 19.87
N ILE A 445 -0.35 10.70 18.59
CA ILE A 445 -0.70 9.36 18.13
C ILE A 445 0.48 8.40 18.31
N GLY A 446 1.72 8.84 18.02
CA GLY A 446 2.93 8.06 18.28
C GLY A 446 3.14 7.74 19.76
N ALA A 447 2.85 8.67 20.67
CA ALA A 447 2.90 8.47 22.11
C ALA A 447 1.85 7.47 22.59
N LEU A 448 0.64 7.51 22.01
CA LEU A 448 -0.38 6.48 22.25
C LEU A 448 0.09 5.11 21.76
N GLN A 449 0.75 5.02 20.59
CA GLN A 449 1.35 3.77 20.13
C GLN A 449 2.41 3.25 21.09
N ALA A 450 3.21 4.16 21.66
CA ALA A 450 4.18 3.82 22.69
C ALA A 450 3.52 3.17 23.89
N LEU A 451 2.41 3.72 24.37
CA LEU A 451 1.68 3.13 25.49
C LEU A 451 1.11 1.75 25.13
N LEU A 452 0.44 1.63 23.98
CA LEU A 452 -0.14 0.36 23.51
C LEU A 452 0.93 -0.74 23.36
N ALA A 453 2.08 -0.41 22.76
CA ALA A 453 3.19 -1.34 22.62
C ALA A 453 3.76 -1.77 23.98
N SER A 454 3.86 -0.85 24.93
CA SER A 454 4.31 -1.15 26.29
C SER A 454 3.33 -2.05 27.05
N LEU A 455 2.02 -1.92 26.83
CA LEU A 455 1.00 -2.83 27.39
C LEU A 455 1.08 -4.24 26.80
N GLY A 456 1.59 -4.38 25.58
CA GLY A 456 2.07 -5.63 25.00
C GLY A 456 1.59 -5.92 23.58
N PRO A 457 2.11 -7.00 22.95
CA PRO A 457 2.02 -7.21 21.50
C PRO A 457 0.58 -7.27 20.94
N ARG A 458 -0.38 -7.65 21.77
CA ARG A 458 -1.81 -7.76 21.38
C ARG A 458 -2.48 -6.41 21.17
N TRP A 459 -1.99 -5.36 21.81
CA TRP A 459 -2.61 -4.03 21.80
C TRP A 459 -2.12 -3.16 20.66
N CYS A 460 -0.96 -3.46 20.05
CA CYS A 460 -0.41 -2.70 18.92
C CYS A 460 -1.36 -2.60 17.73
N ALA A 461 -2.22 -3.59 17.51
CA ALA A 461 -3.20 -3.57 16.42
C ALA A 461 -4.26 -2.46 16.60
N LEU A 462 -4.62 -2.12 17.84
CA LEU A 462 -5.53 -1.00 18.13
C LEU A 462 -4.93 0.34 17.71
N GLY A 463 -3.62 0.38 17.45
CA GLY A 463 -2.94 1.55 16.94
C GLY A 463 -3.48 2.08 15.63
N TRP A 464 -4.10 1.22 14.81
CA TRP A 464 -4.72 1.62 13.56
C TRP A 464 -6.04 2.37 13.73
N VAL A 465 -6.70 2.27 14.89
CA VAL A 465 -7.98 2.94 15.16
C VAL A 465 -7.85 4.47 15.05
N PRO A 466 -6.94 5.16 15.76
CA PRO A 466 -6.80 6.61 15.63
C PRO A 466 -6.33 7.04 14.23
N VAL A 467 -5.52 6.23 13.54
CA VAL A 467 -5.10 6.50 12.15
C VAL A 467 -6.29 6.44 11.20
N ALA A 468 -7.09 5.38 11.28
CA ALA A 468 -8.30 5.22 10.47
C ALA A 468 -9.34 6.30 10.81
N TRP A 469 -9.52 6.64 12.09
CA TRP A 469 -10.40 7.72 12.50
C TRP A 469 -9.98 9.07 11.93
N THR A 470 -8.68 9.36 11.92
CA THR A 470 -8.14 10.59 11.33
C THR A 470 -8.39 10.65 9.82
N ALA A 471 -8.27 9.53 9.12
CA ALA A 471 -8.62 9.45 7.69
C ALA A 471 -10.14 9.63 7.47
N ILE A 472 -10.98 8.99 8.28
CA ILE A 472 -12.45 9.11 8.20
C ILE A 472 -12.87 10.55 8.44
N VAL A 473 -12.36 11.20 9.49
CA VAL A 473 -12.69 12.61 9.78
C VAL A 473 -12.16 13.50 8.66
N GLY A 474 -10.92 13.30 8.19
CA GLY A 474 -10.33 14.11 7.13
C GLY A 474 -11.08 14.03 5.80
N PHE A 475 -11.49 12.84 5.35
CA PHE A 475 -12.10 12.66 4.03
C PHE A 475 -13.63 12.63 4.04
N LEU A 476 -14.23 12.09 5.10
CA LEU A 476 -15.64 11.70 5.12
C LEU A 476 -16.47 12.45 6.17
N ALA A 477 -15.88 13.31 7.03
CA ALA A 477 -16.65 13.96 8.10
C ALA A 477 -17.86 14.76 7.58
N GLU A 478 -17.70 15.44 6.44
CA GLU A 478 -18.77 16.22 5.84
C GLU A 478 -19.77 15.32 5.10
N ALA A 479 -19.28 14.36 4.31
CA ALA A 479 -20.12 13.40 3.60
C ALA A 479 -20.99 12.55 4.55
N LEU A 480 -20.45 12.17 5.71
CA LEU A 480 -21.16 11.42 6.75
C LEU A 480 -21.94 12.31 7.72
N ARG A 481 -21.84 13.65 7.59
CA ARG A 481 -22.44 14.63 8.50
C ARG A 481 -22.15 14.31 9.98
N LEU A 482 -20.88 14.03 10.29
CA LEU A 482 -20.47 13.65 11.64
C LEU A 482 -20.70 14.80 12.63
N PRO A 483 -21.21 14.53 13.84
CA PRO A 483 -21.36 15.55 14.88
C PRO A 483 -20.00 16.02 15.40
N GLU A 484 -19.92 17.26 15.90
CA GLU A 484 -18.66 17.92 16.25
C GLU A 484 -17.83 17.15 17.30
N TRP A 485 -18.48 16.61 18.34
CA TRP A 485 -17.80 15.79 19.34
C TRP A 485 -17.06 14.58 18.73
N ALA A 486 -17.56 14.03 17.62
CA ALA A 486 -16.93 12.91 16.93
C ALA A 486 -15.74 13.38 16.07
N ARG A 487 -15.82 14.59 15.52
CA ARG A 487 -14.72 15.23 14.78
C ARG A 487 -13.57 15.59 15.74
N ASP A 488 -13.91 16.12 16.92
CA ASP A 488 -12.96 16.47 18.00
C ASP A 488 -12.17 15.28 18.56
N LEU A 489 -12.65 14.05 18.36
CA LEU A 489 -11.85 12.86 18.69
C LEU A 489 -10.59 12.73 17.83
N SER A 490 -10.52 13.38 16.67
CA SER A 490 -9.32 13.40 15.84
C SER A 490 -8.36 14.50 16.30
N PRO A 491 -7.15 14.17 16.78
CA PRO A 491 -6.15 15.17 17.13
C PRO A 491 -5.79 16.09 15.96
N ALA A 492 -5.86 15.59 14.73
CA ALA A 492 -5.61 16.38 13.54
C ALA A 492 -6.70 17.42 13.29
N HIS A 493 -7.97 17.10 13.60
CA HIS A 493 -9.07 18.04 13.46
C HIS A 493 -9.00 19.18 14.47
N MET A 494 -8.62 18.89 15.73
CA MET A 494 -8.50 19.90 16.78
C MET A 494 -7.47 21.00 16.45
N VAL A 495 -6.48 20.72 15.60
CA VAL A 495 -5.47 21.72 15.17
C VAL A 495 -6.09 22.79 14.25
N GLY A 496 -7.25 22.53 13.64
CA GLY A 496 -7.89 23.39 12.67
C GLY A 496 -7.60 23.00 11.22
N LYS A 497 -8.32 23.62 10.28
CA LYS A 497 -8.14 23.41 8.83
C LYS A 497 -7.03 24.32 8.32
N LEU A 498 -5.77 23.91 8.45
CA LEU A 498 -4.64 24.68 7.90
C LEU A 498 -4.62 24.60 6.36
N PRO A 499 -4.36 25.71 5.62
CA PRO A 499 -3.94 27.05 6.09
C PRO A 499 -5.07 28.05 6.39
N VAL A 500 -6.34 27.62 6.38
CA VAL A 500 -7.51 28.49 6.55
C VAL A 500 -7.63 29.02 7.99
N ASP A 501 -7.37 28.16 8.96
CA ASP A 501 -7.41 28.49 10.39
C ASP A 501 -5.99 28.70 10.94
N ASP A 502 -5.82 29.68 11.83
CA ASP A 502 -4.61 29.79 12.64
C ASP A 502 -4.62 28.70 13.74
N PRO A 503 -3.53 27.95 13.93
CA PRO A 503 -3.50 26.86 14.90
C PRO A 503 -3.54 27.42 16.32
N ASP A 504 -4.57 27.04 17.10
CA ASP A 504 -4.72 27.47 18.49
C ASP A 504 -3.52 26.99 19.34
N PRO A 505 -2.71 27.91 19.91
CA PRO A 505 -1.57 27.56 20.76
C PRO A 505 -1.96 26.71 21.98
N GLN A 506 -3.18 26.86 22.50
CA GLN A 506 -3.66 26.09 23.65
C GLN A 506 -3.88 24.63 23.29
N VAL A 507 -4.46 24.36 22.11
CA VAL A 507 -4.66 23.00 21.62
C VAL A 507 -3.31 22.33 21.35
N VAL A 508 -2.40 23.03 20.68
CA VAL A 508 -1.04 22.54 20.40
C VAL A 508 -0.29 22.21 21.71
N ALA A 509 -0.34 23.11 22.70
CA ALA A 509 0.26 22.88 24.00
C ALA A 509 -0.38 21.69 24.75
N GLY A 510 -1.71 21.57 24.69
CA GLY A 510 -2.46 20.46 25.27
C GLY A 510 -2.09 19.10 24.68
N GLN A 511 -1.97 19.02 23.36
CA GLN A 511 -1.53 17.80 22.67
C GLN A 511 -0.08 17.43 23.02
N CYS A 512 0.82 18.41 23.09
CA CYS A 512 2.20 18.19 23.53
C CYS A 512 2.26 17.66 24.97
N ALA A 513 1.49 18.27 25.89
CA ALA A 513 1.41 17.82 27.28
C ALA A 513 0.86 16.39 27.39
N ALA A 514 -0.23 16.08 26.67
CA ALA A 514 -0.80 14.73 26.62
C ALA A 514 0.20 13.70 26.05
N ALA A 515 0.95 14.05 25.01
CA ALA A 515 1.98 13.20 24.45
C ALA A 515 3.10 12.88 25.46
N VAL A 516 3.57 13.89 26.22
CA VAL A 516 4.57 13.70 27.29
C VAL A 516 4.05 12.77 28.37
N VAL A 517 2.79 12.93 28.82
CA VAL A 517 2.16 12.06 29.81
C VAL A 517 2.07 10.62 29.30
N LEU A 518 1.61 10.41 28.07
CA LEU A 518 1.51 9.09 27.46
C LEU A 518 2.87 8.41 27.30
N LEU A 519 3.91 9.15 26.91
CA LEU A 519 5.28 8.64 26.83
C LEU A 519 5.83 8.27 28.21
N ALA A 520 5.59 9.10 29.24
CA ALA A 520 6.00 8.81 30.61
C ALA A 520 5.29 7.55 31.16
N LEU A 521 3.99 7.41 30.93
CA LEU A 521 3.22 6.22 31.29
C LEU A 521 3.71 4.99 30.53
N SER A 522 3.96 5.11 29.22
CA SER A 522 4.53 4.04 28.41
C SER A 522 5.87 3.55 28.97
N PHE A 523 6.75 4.47 29.35
CA PHE A 523 8.04 4.16 29.96
C PHE A 523 7.90 3.44 31.31
N LEU A 524 7.01 3.91 32.18
CA LEU A 524 6.73 3.28 33.48
C LEU A 524 6.16 1.87 33.32
N VAL A 525 5.25 1.67 32.37
CA VAL A 525 4.68 0.35 32.07
C VAL A 525 5.76 -0.57 31.52
N PHE A 526 6.54 -0.14 30.52
CA PHE A 526 7.57 -0.95 29.89
C PHE A 526 8.68 -1.37 30.86
N SER A 527 9.09 -0.46 31.75
CA SER A 527 10.14 -0.75 32.74
C SER A 527 9.71 -1.81 33.75
N ARG A 528 8.44 -1.81 34.17
CA ARG A 528 7.90 -2.72 35.20
C ARG A 528 7.34 -4.03 34.66
N ARG A 529 6.84 -4.04 33.43
CA ARG A 529 6.15 -5.19 32.83
C ARG A 529 7.11 -6.36 32.52
N SER A 530 6.64 -7.59 32.64
CA SER A 530 7.33 -8.79 32.13
C SER A 530 7.09 -8.99 30.63
N LEU A 531 8.11 -9.50 29.93
CA LEU A 531 8.01 -9.78 28.50
C LEU A 531 7.15 -11.02 28.27
N ARG A 532 6.45 -11.08 27.14
CA ARG A 532 5.59 -12.22 26.80
C ARG A 532 6.36 -13.47 26.39
N ALA A 533 7.51 -13.31 25.75
CA ALA A 533 8.43 -14.39 25.40
C ALA A 533 9.87 -13.92 25.65
N GLY A 534 10.63 -14.72 26.40
CA GLY A 534 11.88 -14.31 27.04
C GLY A 534 11.61 -13.74 28.43
#